data_AF-A0A6M0RMN6-F1
#
_entry.id   AF-A0A6M0RMN6-F1
#
_cell.length_a   1.000
_cell.length_b   1.000
_cell.length_c   1.000
_cell.angle_alpha   90.00
_cell.angle_beta   90.00
_cell.angle_gamma   90.00
#
_symmetry.space_group_name_H-M   'P 1'
#
loop_
_entity.id
_entity.type
_entity.pdbx_description
1 polymer ?
#
loop_
_entity_poly.entity_id
_entity_poly.type
_entity_poly.pdbx_seq_one_letter_code
_entity_poly.pdbx_strand_id
1 'polypeptide(L)'
;MDLQLCRWPEIRFELIEGQFLVGGTLAGSRWLLKEALLGWGLDAAIAFAPLDQWWEALRQAYDVSHTTEADWLTWADALPLSSDYRHTQNPPLGSRYTGEHRWVRDYLRQALNSAVSRGHLGKCSGPNYGMQLGANMLTPDIMLITAEQLAQDILHDYFVETAAHLAIEIVLPEQRTVDEQVRRAIYEQAKLQHYWTVDPVERQFTFWHWTAEGYQAGELDPDGCYRGIPNLSFSPDIFWLRYDQKVSPYEQKLPAFTSIEQPRRWCLEREPGTELSYGSVRFVPEVGLGPTPISLEQFVSWCPETKLEGPPFPLVGGETGTRNAISLLLTTLGLVETVKLAAGYEWVRALRRAAQQQQAQRREVWWQRTREIVEQLKTTHGIGGIGIIGSLVDAAPLNRWSEIHLILWDVPQEVKLWQVHASLPVIYRLS
;
A
#
# COMPACT_ATOMS: atom_id res chain seq x y z
N MET A 1 -4.55 -26.20 8.26
CA MET A 1 -3.83 -25.30 7.33
C MET A 1 -4.90 -24.49 6.61
N ASP A 2 -4.90 -23.17 6.80
CA ASP A 2 -6.07 -22.34 6.56
C ASP A 2 -6.21 -22.01 5.05
N LEU A 3 -7.18 -22.64 4.38
CA LEU A 3 -7.50 -22.40 2.96
C LEU A 3 -7.87 -20.94 2.66
N GLN A 4 -8.08 -20.12 3.69
CA GLN A 4 -8.33 -18.68 3.58
C GLN A 4 -7.13 -17.92 3.01
N LEU A 5 -5.89 -18.33 3.29
CA LEU A 5 -4.69 -17.61 2.84
C LEU A 5 -4.48 -17.67 1.31
N CYS A 6 -5.03 -18.69 0.63
CA CYS A 6 -4.97 -18.78 -0.83
C CYS A 6 -5.89 -17.75 -1.53
N ARG A 7 -6.84 -17.18 -0.80
CA ARG A 7 -7.85 -16.28 -1.38
C ARG A 7 -7.39 -14.83 -1.47
N TRP A 8 -6.35 -14.45 -0.73
CA TRP A 8 -5.93 -13.06 -0.60
C TRP A 8 -4.60 -12.84 -1.33
N PRO A 9 -4.44 -11.74 -2.07
CA PRO A 9 -3.13 -11.39 -2.63
C PRO A 9 -2.12 -11.20 -1.49
N GLU A 10 -0.84 -11.32 -1.83
CA GLU A 10 0.18 -10.87 -0.92
C GLU A 10 0.03 -9.37 -0.64
N ILE A 11 0.16 -8.98 0.62
CA ILE A 11 -0.07 -7.60 1.06
C ILE A 11 1.23 -6.83 0.89
N ARG A 12 1.52 -6.50 -0.36
CA ARG A 12 2.61 -5.60 -0.78
C ARG A 12 2.02 -4.47 -1.62
N PHE A 13 2.57 -3.27 -1.47
CA PHE A 13 2.11 -2.08 -2.17
C PHE A 13 3.24 -1.54 -3.02
N GLU A 14 3.01 -1.50 -4.32
CA GLU A 14 4.02 -1.14 -5.31
C GLU A 14 3.45 -0.10 -6.28
N LEU A 15 4.33 0.74 -6.79
CA LEU A 15 4.06 1.62 -7.92
C LEU A 15 4.81 1.07 -9.13
N ILE A 16 4.08 0.63 -10.16
CA ILE A 16 4.69 0.15 -11.40
C ILE A 16 3.98 0.84 -12.57
N GLU A 17 4.73 1.56 -13.39
CA GLU A 17 4.23 2.27 -14.58
C GLU A 17 3.03 3.19 -14.27
N GLY A 18 3.09 3.87 -13.12
CA GLY A 18 2.01 4.76 -12.65
C GLY A 18 0.78 4.04 -12.08
N GLN A 19 0.86 2.73 -11.85
CA GLN A 19 -0.23 1.93 -11.27
C GLN A 19 0.07 1.52 -9.84
N PHE A 20 -0.92 1.66 -8.95
CA PHE A 20 -0.89 1.15 -7.59
C PHE A 20 -1.25 -0.35 -7.58
N LEU A 21 -0.25 -1.18 -7.38
CA LEU A 21 -0.38 -2.64 -7.44
C LEU A 21 -0.34 -3.25 -6.04
N VAL A 22 -1.34 -4.10 -5.78
CA VAL A 22 -1.41 -4.92 -4.55
C VAL A 22 -0.93 -6.33 -4.88
N GLY A 23 0.11 -6.78 -4.17
CA GLY A 23 0.75 -8.06 -4.44
C GLY A 23 1.36 -8.12 -5.85
N GLY A 24 1.82 -6.98 -6.36
CA GLY A 24 2.44 -6.87 -7.69
C GLY A 24 1.50 -7.08 -8.88
N THR A 25 0.18 -7.11 -8.69
CA THR A 25 -0.77 -7.39 -9.79
C THR A 25 -2.01 -6.51 -9.77
N LEU A 26 -2.55 -6.24 -10.97
CA LEU A 26 -3.87 -5.60 -11.11
C LEU A 26 -5.01 -6.44 -10.53
N ALA A 27 -4.86 -7.77 -10.52
CA ALA A 27 -5.85 -8.67 -9.93
C ALA A 27 -5.93 -8.49 -8.40
N GLY A 28 -4.78 -8.32 -7.74
CA GLY A 28 -4.71 -7.96 -6.32
C GLY A 28 -5.33 -6.59 -6.04
N SER A 29 -5.06 -5.59 -6.89
CA SER A 29 -5.68 -4.25 -6.75
C SER A 29 -7.20 -4.28 -6.90
N ARG A 30 -7.72 -5.00 -7.92
CA ARG A 30 -9.17 -5.22 -8.07
C ARG A 30 -9.78 -5.88 -6.84
N TRP A 31 -9.09 -6.88 -6.29
CA TRP A 31 -9.55 -7.57 -5.09
C TRP A 31 -9.62 -6.63 -3.90
N LEU A 32 -8.56 -5.88 -3.62
CA LEU A 32 -8.56 -4.95 -2.48
C LEU A 32 -9.66 -3.89 -2.62
N LEU A 33 -9.87 -3.36 -3.83
CA LEU A 33 -10.95 -2.41 -4.07
C LEU A 33 -12.33 -3.05 -3.87
N LYS A 34 -12.54 -4.25 -4.40
CA LYS A 34 -13.79 -5.02 -4.19
C LYS A 34 -14.09 -5.21 -2.70
N GLU A 35 -13.10 -5.64 -1.92
CA GLU A 35 -13.25 -5.82 -0.47
C GLU A 35 -13.52 -4.48 0.25
N ALA A 36 -12.87 -3.40 -0.19
CA ALA A 36 -13.14 -2.06 0.33
C ALA A 36 -14.58 -1.60 0.02
N LEU A 37 -15.08 -1.82 -1.20
CA LEU A 37 -16.45 -1.49 -1.59
C LEU A 37 -17.49 -2.29 -0.78
N LEU A 38 -17.21 -3.57 -0.53
CA LEU A 38 -18.06 -4.44 0.28
C LEU A 38 -18.12 -3.99 1.74
N GLY A 39 -16.99 -3.52 2.27
CA GLY A 39 -16.87 -3.23 3.69
C GLY A 39 -17.12 -1.79 4.11
N TRP A 40 -16.60 -0.84 3.33
CA TRP A 40 -16.74 0.59 3.58
C TRP A 40 -17.96 1.19 2.89
N GLY A 41 -18.54 0.47 1.93
CA GLY A 41 -19.67 0.91 1.12
C GLY A 41 -19.23 1.61 -0.16
N LEU A 42 -20.15 1.71 -1.13
CA LEU A 42 -19.89 2.39 -2.41
C LEU A 42 -19.68 3.90 -2.24
N ASP A 43 -20.25 4.49 -1.20
CA ASP A 43 -20.07 5.91 -0.84
C ASP A 43 -18.61 6.26 -0.52
N ALA A 44 -17.83 5.30 -0.02
CA ALA A 44 -16.39 5.44 0.18
C ALA A 44 -15.64 5.66 -1.15
N ALA A 45 -16.09 5.05 -2.24
CA ALA A 45 -15.53 5.27 -3.58
C ALA A 45 -16.15 6.50 -4.26
N ILE A 46 -17.48 6.67 -4.18
CA ILE A 46 -18.21 7.76 -4.84
C ILE A 46 -17.65 9.12 -4.45
N ALA A 47 -17.16 9.26 -3.22
CA ALA A 47 -16.56 10.49 -2.71
C ALA A 47 -15.38 11.04 -3.52
N PHE A 48 -14.75 10.24 -4.39
CA PHE A 48 -13.55 10.61 -5.16
C PHE A 48 -13.81 11.08 -6.59
N ALA A 49 -15.05 11.03 -7.09
CA ALA A 49 -15.36 11.55 -8.42
C ALA A 49 -16.76 12.20 -8.48
N PRO A 50 -16.98 13.17 -9.38
CA PRO A 50 -18.29 13.77 -9.60
C PRO A 50 -19.34 12.70 -9.96
N LEU A 51 -20.57 12.90 -9.49
CA LEU A 51 -21.68 11.94 -9.74
C LEU A 51 -21.90 11.70 -11.23
N ASP A 52 -21.77 12.73 -12.07
CA ASP A 52 -21.92 12.61 -13.53
C ASP A 52 -20.88 11.67 -14.15
N GLN A 53 -19.66 11.63 -13.61
CA GLN A 53 -18.64 10.69 -14.08
C GLN A 53 -18.96 9.25 -13.69
N TRP A 54 -19.57 9.02 -12.52
CA TRP A 54 -20.03 7.69 -12.13
C TRP A 54 -21.18 7.19 -13.00
N TRP A 55 -22.13 8.06 -13.33
CA TRP A 55 -23.19 7.73 -14.28
C TRP A 55 -22.63 7.41 -15.66
N GLU A 56 -21.66 8.20 -16.13
CA GLU A 56 -20.95 7.92 -17.38
C GLU A 56 -20.18 6.60 -17.34
N ALA A 57 -19.51 6.28 -16.23
CA ALA A 57 -18.81 5.02 -16.05
C ALA A 57 -19.76 3.83 -16.15
N LEU A 58 -20.96 3.91 -15.55
CA LEU A 58 -22.00 2.89 -15.69
C LEU A 58 -22.46 2.73 -17.15
N ARG A 59 -22.65 3.85 -17.87
CA ARG A 59 -23.01 3.81 -19.30
C ARG A 59 -21.98 3.05 -20.11
N GLN A 60 -20.70 3.38 -19.94
CA GLN A 60 -19.62 2.73 -20.68
C GLN A 60 -19.40 1.27 -20.28
N ALA A 61 -19.50 0.95 -18.98
CA ALA A 61 -19.25 -0.41 -18.49
C ALA A 61 -20.31 -1.42 -18.92
N TYR A 62 -21.56 -0.98 -19.07
CA TYR A 62 -22.71 -1.83 -19.38
C TYR A 62 -23.31 -1.58 -20.77
N ASP A 63 -22.70 -0.72 -21.58
CA ASP A 63 -23.18 -0.32 -22.91
C ASP A 63 -24.66 0.12 -22.90
N VAL A 64 -25.00 1.01 -21.96
CA VAL A 64 -26.37 1.52 -21.79
C VAL A 64 -26.46 3.01 -22.10
N SER A 65 -27.58 3.44 -22.69
CA SER A 65 -27.83 4.83 -23.10
C SER A 65 -28.80 5.56 -22.16
N HIS A 66 -28.92 5.13 -20.91
CA HIS A 66 -29.85 5.71 -19.93
C HIS A 66 -29.47 7.16 -19.59
N THR A 67 -30.43 8.07 -19.66
CA THR A 67 -30.24 9.49 -19.33
C THR A 67 -31.20 9.99 -18.26
N THR A 68 -32.31 9.29 -18.03
CA THR A 68 -33.29 9.69 -17.01
C THR A 68 -33.22 8.80 -15.78
N GLU A 69 -33.64 9.33 -14.63
CA GLU A 69 -33.73 8.55 -13.39
C GLU A 69 -34.65 7.34 -13.54
N ALA A 70 -35.76 7.47 -14.31
CA ALA A 70 -36.70 6.39 -14.55
C ALA A 70 -36.07 5.23 -15.35
N ASP A 71 -35.25 5.54 -16.35
CA ASP A 71 -34.54 4.53 -17.15
C ASP A 71 -33.57 3.74 -16.28
N TRP A 72 -32.80 4.45 -15.43
CA TRP A 72 -31.86 3.83 -14.50
C TRP A 72 -32.55 2.92 -13.47
N LEU A 73 -33.74 3.31 -13.00
CA LEU A 73 -34.51 2.48 -12.07
C LEU A 73 -35.05 1.23 -12.76
N THR A 74 -35.61 1.38 -13.95
CA THR A 74 -36.10 0.25 -14.75
C THR A 74 -34.97 -0.73 -15.05
N TRP A 75 -33.79 -0.22 -15.40
CA TRP A 75 -32.59 -1.05 -15.60
C TRP A 75 -32.12 -1.74 -14.32
N ALA A 76 -32.05 -1.00 -13.20
CA ALA A 76 -31.62 -1.54 -11.91
C ALA A 76 -32.56 -2.65 -11.42
N ASP A 77 -33.88 -2.49 -11.61
CA ASP A 77 -34.90 -3.48 -11.23
C ASP A 77 -34.86 -4.73 -12.10
N ALA A 78 -34.34 -4.64 -13.33
CA ALA A 78 -34.18 -5.76 -14.25
C ALA A 78 -32.94 -6.61 -13.99
N LEU A 79 -31.98 -6.13 -13.17
CA LEU A 79 -30.79 -6.89 -12.81
C LEU A 79 -31.10 -7.94 -11.73
N PRO A 80 -30.51 -9.14 -11.80
CA PRO A 80 -30.69 -10.14 -10.74
C PRO A 80 -30.22 -9.60 -9.39
N LEU A 81 -31.01 -9.87 -8.33
CA LEU A 81 -30.62 -9.57 -6.95
C LEU A 81 -29.28 -10.25 -6.65
N SER A 82 -28.33 -9.48 -6.11
CA SER A 82 -26.89 -9.75 -6.01
C SER A 82 -26.49 -10.96 -5.13
N SER A 83 -26.91 -12.18 -5.47
CA SER A 83 -26.28 -13.40 -4.94
C SER A 83 -24.93 -13.68 -5.61
N ASP A 84 -24.83 -13.42 -6.92
CA ASP A 84 -23.70 -13.89 -7.73
C ASP A 84 -22.41 -13.09 -7.48
N TYR A 85 -22.53 -11.84 -7.03
CA TYR A 85 -21.39 -10.97 -6.78
C TYR A 85 -20.63 -11.28 -5.46
N ARG A 86 -21.35 -11.69 -4.40
CA ARG A 86 -20.72 -12.11 -3.14
C ARG A 86 -20.04 -13.48 -3.26
N HIS A 87 -20.46 -14.30 -4.23
CA HIS A 87 -20.00 -15.67 -4.40
C HIS A 87 -19.18 -15.92 -5.66
N THR A 88 -18.93 -14.90 -6.48
CA THR A 88 -17.97 -14.98 -7.58
C THR A 88 -16.60 -15.27 -6.98
N GLN A 89 -16.16 -16.52 -7.14
CA GLN A 89 -14.85 -16.96 -6.72
C GLN A 89 -13.83 -16.20 -7.57
N ASN A 90 -13.13 -15.25 -6.95
CA ASN A 90 -11.90 -14.77 -7.54
C ASN A 90 -10.95 -15.98 -7.62
N PRO A 91 -10.13 -16.09 -8.69
CA PRO A 91 -9.04 -17.06 -8.69
C PRO A 91 -8.21 -16.87 -7.42
N PRO A 92 -7.57 -17.92 -6.88
CA PRO A 92 -6.69 -17.77 -5.73
C PRO A 92 -5.62 -16.73 -6.07
N LEU A 93 -5.69 -15.58 -5.41
CA LEU A 93 -4.71 -14.50 -5.56
C LEU A 93 -3.51 -14.69 -4.65
N GLY A 94 -3.67 -15.51 -3.61
CA GLY A 94 -2.61 -15.89 -2.70
C GLY A 94 -2.08 -17.27 -3.01
N SER A 95 -1.22 -17.75 -2.12
CA SER A 95 -0.60 -19.05 -2.23
C SER A 95 -0.89 -19.91 -1.01
N ARG A 96 -1.03 -21.23 -1.22
CA ARG A 96 -1.05 -22.19 -0.10
C ARG A 96 0.29 -22.26 0.64
N TYR A 97 1.35 -21.73 0.03
CA TYR A 97 2.71 -21.67 0.57
C TYR A 97 3.02 -20.35 1.30
N THR A 98 2.00 -19.53 1.60
CA THR A 98 2.18 -18.25 2.31
C THR A 98 2.87 -18.43 3.67
N GLY A 99 2.67 -19.57 4.34
CA GLY A 99 3.35 -19.89 5.60
C GLY A 99 4.84 -20.14 5.41
N GLU A 100 5.17 -21.04 4.49
CA GLU A 100 6.54 -21.41 4.11
C GLU A 100 7.31 -20.20 3.58
N HIS A 101 6.69 -19.41 2.70
CA HIS A 101 7.20 -18.14 2.21
C HIS A 101 7.64 -17.23 3.36
N ARG A 102 6.73 -16.96 4.29
CA ARG A 102 7.00 -16.10 5.46
C ARG A 102 8.16 -16.63 6.30
N TRP A 103 8.17 -17.93 6.59
CA TRP A 103 9.21 -18.52 7.44
C TRP A 103 10.58 -18.53 6.78
N VAL A 104 10.67 -18.88 5.50
CA VAL A 104 11.92 -18.83 4.73
C VAL A 104 12.42 -17.40 4.62
N ARG A 105 11.55 -16.44 4.30
CA ARG A 105 11.88 -15.00 4.26
C ARG A 105 12.45 -14.53 5.59
N ASP A 106 11.73 -14.76 6.68
CA ASP A 106 12.11 -14.25 8.00
C ASP A 106 13.44 -14.87 8.46
N TYR A 107 13.65 -16.16 8.19
CA TYR A 107 14.89 -16.86 8.50
C TYR A 107 16.07 -16.37 7.66
N LEU A 108 15.88 -16.22 6.35
CA LEU A 108 16.89 -15.72 5.41
C LEU A 108 17.31 -14.29 5.74
N ARG A 109 16.35 -13.41 6.02
CA ARG A 109 16.61 -12.03 6.41
C ARG A 109 17.44 -11.96 7.68
N GLN A 110 17.14 -12.78 8.68
CA GLN A 110 17.93 -12.83 9.94
C GLN A 110 19.36 -13.31 9.70
N ALA A 111 19.54 -14.39 8.92
CA ALA A 111 20.85 -14.93 8.60
C ALA A 111 21.71 -13.91 7.81
N LEU A 112 21.13 -13.28 6.79
CA LEU A 112 21.79 -12.23 6.00
C LEU A 112 22.13 -11.02 6.87
N ASN A 113 21.18 -10.52 7.66
CA ASN A 113 21.38 -9.34 8.51
C ASN A 113 22.51 -9.55 9.53
N SER A 114 22.63 -10.77 10.09
CA SER A 114 23.73 -11.12 10.99
C SER A 114 25.10 -11.03 10.32
N ALA A 115 25.25 -11.54 9.09
CA ALA A 115 26.49 -11.43 8.34
C ALA A 115 26.77 -9.98 7.90
N VAL A 116 25.78 -9.28 7.35
CA VAL A 116 25.91 -7.87 6.92
C VAL A 116 26.32 -6.97 8.08
N SER A 117 25.73 -7.16 9.27
CA SER A 117 26.08 -6.38 10.47
C SER A 117 27.49 -6.68 10.96
N ARG A 118 27.88 -7.96 11.03
CA ARG A 118 29.25 -8.37 11.42
C ARG A 118 30.31 -7.87 10.44
N GLY A 119 30.01 -7.90 9.15
CA GLY A 119 30.90 -7.45 8.09
C GLY A 119 30.94 -5.93 7.92
N HIS A 120 30.06 -5.18 8.58
CA HIS A 120 29.86 -3.75 8.36
C HIS A 120 29.55 -3.42 6.89
N LEU A 121 28.80 -4.29 6.21
CA LEU A 121 28.53 -4.22 4.78
C LEU A 121 27.35 -3.31 4.42
N GLY A 122 26.48 -3.00 5.38
CA GLY A 122 25.27 -2.19 5.15
C GLY A 122 24.10 -2.52 6.07
N LYS A 123 22.88 -2.39 5.55
CA LYS A 123 21.61 -2.64 6.26
C LYS A 123 20.66 -3.47 5.38
N CYS A 124 19.94 -4.41 6.01
CA CYS A 124 18.86 -5.16 5.34
C CYS A 124 17.49 -4.58 5.68
N SER A 125 16.58 -4.52 4.70
CA SER A 125 15.19 -4.03 4.83
C SER A 125 14.20 -4.95 4.08
N GLY A 126 12.88 -4.71 4.19
CA GLY A 126 11.80 -5.49 3.55
C GLY A 126 11.01 -6.40 4.52
N PRO A 127 9.80 -6.87 4.14
CA PRO A 127 9.10 -6.73 2.84
C PRO A 127 8.27 -5.44 2.67
N ASN A 128 8.37 -4.50 3.61
CA ASN A 128 7.49 -3.33 3.74
C ASN A 128 8.27 -2.00 3.65
N TYR A 129 9.29 -1.98 2.81
CA TYR A 129 10.17 -0.83 2.61
C TYR A 129 10.35 -0.65 1.11
N GLY A 130 10.06 0.55 0.61
CA GLY A 130 10.09 0.86 -0.82
C GLY A 130 11.52 0.98 -1.35
N MET A 131 11.73 0.49 -2.56
CA MET A 131 12.94 0.69 -3.34
C MET A 131 12.57 1.41 -4.63
N GLN A 132 13.05 2.65 -4.76
CA GLN A 132 12.76 3.47 -5.93
C GLN A 132 13.61 3.01 -7.13
N LEU A 133 12.95 2.74 -8.24
CA LEU A 133 13.55 2.33 -9.51
C LEU A 133 13.01 3.23 -10.63
N GLY A 134 13.61 4.42 -10.77
CA GLY A 134 13.10 5.45 -11.67
C GLY A 134 11.74 5.98 -11.20
N ALA A 135 10.70 5.82 -12.02
CA ALA A 135 9.32 6.19 -11.69
C ALA A 135 8.56 5.08 -10.92
N ASN A 136 9.19 3.92 -10.72
CA ASN A 136 8.58 2.79 -10.02
C ASN A 136 9.03 2.76 -8.55
N MET A 137 8.21 2.14 -7.70
CA MET A 137 8.52 1.81 -6.31
C MET A 137 8.17 0.34 -6.07
N LEU A 138 9.18 -0.50 -5.86
CA LEU A 138 8.99 -1.93 -5.57
C LEU A 138 9.26 -2.22 -4.10
N THR A 139 8.66 -3.27 -3.56
CA THR A 139 8.85 -3.71 -2.17
C THR A 139 9.33 -5.17 -2.17
N PRO A 140 10.63 -5.41 -2.42
CA PRO A 140 11.18 -6.76 -2.40
C PRO A 140 11.09 -7.38 -1.01
N ASP A 141 11.00 -8.71 -0.94
CA ASP A 141 10.93 -9.44 0.33
C ASP A 141 12.10 -9.10 1.26
N ILE A 142 13.31 -9.04 0.69
CA ILE A 142 14.53 -8.63 1.37
C ILE A 142 15.36 -7.79 0.41
N MET A 143 15.91 -6.68 0.90
CA MET A 143 16.92 -5.91 0.19
C MET A 143 18.15 -5.63 1.06
N LEU A 144 19.31 -5.46 0.44
CA LEU A 144 20.54 -4.99 1.07
C LEU A 144 20.94 -3.62 0.49
N ILE A 145 20.98 -2.63 1.38
CA ILE A 145 21.54 -1.31 1.10
C ILE A 145 22.96 -1.30 1.66
N THR A 146 23.95 -1.01 0.82
CA THR A 146 25.37 -1.06 1.23
C THR A 146 25.75 0.09 2.15
N ALA A 147 26.84 -0.07 2.90
CA ALA A 147 27.44 1.01 3.69
C ALA A 147 27.79 2.25 2.86
N GLU A 148 28.08 2.08 1.57
CA GLU A 148 28.32 3.19 0.65
C GLU A 148 27.03 3.95 0.29
N GLN A 149 25.94 3.22 0.03
CA GLN A 149 24.62 3.82 -0.22
C GLN A 149 24.06 4.50 1.02
N LEU A 150 24.27 3.92 2.21
CA LEU A 150 23.86 4.53 3.49
C LEU A 150 24.53 5.88 3.74
N ALA A 151 25.69 6.14 3.14
CA ALA A 151 26.39 7.42 3.26
C ALA A 151 25.92 8.49 2.26
N GLN A 152 25.00 8.18 1.34
CA GLN A 152 24.57 9.06 0.24
C GLN A 152 23.32 9.87 0.51
N ASP A 153 22.75 9.78 1.73
CA ASP A 153 21.64 10.64 2.13
C ASP A 153 20.33 10.42 1.34
N ILE A 154 20.05 9.14 1.07
CA ILE A 154 18.98 8.63 0.18
C ILE A 154 17.99 7.71 0.91
N LEU A 155 18.10 7.59 2.25
CA LEU A 155 17.22 6.74 3.06
C LEU A 155 16.16 7.57 3.75
N HIS A 156 14.93 7.10 3.63
CA HIS A 156 13.76 7.65 4.29
C HIS A 156 13.17 6.61 5.23
N ASP A 157 12.17 7.02 6.01
CA ASP A 157 11.52 6.17 7.02
C ASP A 157 10.97 4.86 6.45
N TYR A 158 10.45 4.90 5.22
CA TYR A 158 9.77 3.76 4.59
C TYR A 158 10.20 3.47 3.14
N PHE A 159 11.20 4.19 2.60
CA PHE A 159 11.75 3.88 1.28
C PHE A 159 13.20 4.38 1.11
N VAL A 160 13.85 3.93 0.04
CA VAL A 160 15.17 4.41 -0.41
C VAL A 160 15.10 4.90 -1.85
N GLU A 161 15.75 6.05 -2.13
CA GLU A 161 15.76 6.72 -3.46
C GLU A 161 16.74 6.07 -4.47
N THR A 162 17.13 4.81 -4.26
CA THR A 162 18.05 4.11 -5.15
C THR A 162 17.74 2.62 -5.23
N ALA A 163 18.20 1.99 -6.31
CA ALA A 163 18.24 0.54 -6.40
C ALA A 163 19.16 -0.02 -5.30
N ALA A 164 18.62 -0.91 -4.47
CA ALA A 164 19.41 -1.65 -3.50
C ALA A 164 20.51 -2.46 -4.21
N HIS A 165 21.57 -2.80 -3.48
CA HIS A 165 22.66 -3.60 -4.03
C HIS A 165 22.24 -5.06 -4.28
N LEU A 166 21.38 -5.60 -3.42
CA LEU A 166 20.75 -6.90 -3.58
C LEU A 166 19.25 -6.78 -3.32
N ALA A 167 18.44 -7.40 -4.18
CA ALA A 167 17.03 -7.69 -3.93
C ALA A 167 16.82 -9.21 -3.96
N ILE A 168 16.09 -9.74 -2.99
CA ILE A 168 15.73 -11.16 -2.89
C ILE A 168 14.20 -11.26 -2.86
N GLU A 169 13.64 -12.11 -3.72
CA GLU A 169 12.22 -12.46 -3.72
C GLU A 169 12.05 -13.92 -3.32
N ILE A 170 11.18 -14.19 -2.35
CA ILE A 170 10.78 -15.54 -2.02
C ILE A 170 9.57 -15.87 -2.90
N VAL A 171 9.77 -16.78 -3.84
CA VAL A 171 8.79 -17.05 -4.89
C VAL A 171 7.59 -17.81 -4.32
N LEU A 172 6.39 -17.33 -4.63
CA LEU A 172 5.18 -18.11 -4.47
C LEU A 172 4.93 -18.90 -5.77
N PRO A 173 4.76 -20.24 -5.73
CA PRO A 173 4.61 -21.04 -6.94
C PRO A 173 3.51 -20.55 -7.89
N GLU A 174 2.39 -20.08 -7.35
CA GLU A 174 1.24 -19.56 -8.10
C GLU A 174 1.49 -18.15 -8.69
N GLN A 175 2.53 -17.45 -8.26
CA GLN A 175 2.90 -16.10 -8.72
C GLN A 175 4.30 -16.03 -9.34
N ARG A 176 4.92 -17.19 -9.65
CA ARG A 176 6.28 -17.29 -10.16
C ARG A 176 6.61 -16.31 -11.30
N THR A 177 5.68 -16.13 -12.23
CA THR A 177 5.84 -15.22 -13.38
C THR A 177 6.07 -13.76 -12.95
N VAL A 178 5.49 -13.32 -11.83
CA VAL A 178 5.66 -11.95 -11.32
C VAL A 178 7.12 -11.73 -10.93
N ASP A 179 7.71 -12.62 -10.12
CA ASP A 179 9.09 -12.49 -9.69
C ASP A 179 10.07 -12.75 -10.85
N GLU A 180 9.94 -13.89 -11.53
CA GLU A 180 10.93 -14.36 -12.50
C GLU A 180 10.95 -13.59 -13.82
N GLN A 181 9.84 -12.93 -14.19
CA GLN A 181 9.74 -12.21 -15.46
C GLN A 181 9.49 -10.71 -15.25
N VAL A 182 8.41 -10.35 -14.57
CA VAL A 182 7.99 -8.93 -14.46
C VAL A 182 8.96 -8.14 -13.60
N ARG A 183 9.21 -8.56 -12.36
CA ARG A 183 10.15 -7.89 -11.46
C ARG A 183 11.58 -7.97 -11.96
N ARG A 184 12.01 -9.13 -12.47
CA ARG A 184 13.34 -9.28 -13.08
C ARG A 184 13.58 -8.25 -14.17
N ALA A 185 12.63 -8.04 -15.09
CA ALA A 185 12.78 -7.04 -16.15
C ALA A 185 12.91 -5.62 -15.60
N ILE A 186 12.16 -5.27 -14.55
CA ILE A 186 12.26 -3.96 -13.89
C ILE A 186 13.62 -3.79 -13.19
N TYR A 187 14.08 -4.81 -12.45
CA TYR A 187 15.39 -4.82 -11.81
C TYR A 187 16.53 -4.72 -12.82
N GLU A 188 16.38 -5.38 -13.96
CA GLU A 188 17.34 -5.36 -15.07
C GLU A 188 17.44 -3.96 -15.70
N GLN A 189 16.29 -3.35 -16.00
CA GLN A 189 16.23 -1.97 -16.50
C GLN A 189 16.85 -0.97 -15.51
N ALA A 190 16.65 -1.21 -14.21
CA ALA A 190 17.23 -0.40 -13.14
C ALA A 190 18.70 -0.73 -12.83
N LYS A 191 19.29 -1.72 -13.53
CA LYS A 191 20.70 -2.14 -13.36
C LYS A 191 21.03 -2.55 -11.92
N LEU A 192 20.05 -3.14 -11.24
CA LEU A 192 20.19 -3.60 -9.87
C LEU A 192 21.23 -4.71 -9.82
N GLN A 193 22.25 -4.58 -8.97
CA GLN A 193 23.49 -5.35 -9.10
C GLN A 193 23.29 -6.85 -8.90
N HIS A 194 22.51 -7.24 -7.89
CA HIS A 194 22.24 -8.64 -7.58
C HIS A 194 20.76 -8.88 -7.36
N TYR A 195 20.19 -9.83 -8.11
CA TYR A 195 18.80 -10.23 -7.94
C TYR A 195 18.71 -11.72 -7.66
N TRP A 196 18.11 -12.11 -6.54
CA TRP A 196 17.97 -13.51 -6.17
C TRP A 196 16.49 -13.90 -6.11
N THR A 197 16.17 -15.10 -6.59
CA THR A 197 14.88 -15.74 -6.31
C THR A 197 15.09 -16.98 -5.44
N VAL A 198 14.17 -17.21 -4.53
CA VAL A 198 14.20 -18.36 -3.63
C VAL A 198 12.88 -19.12 -3.76
N ASP A 199 12.96 -20.35 -4.23
CA ASP A 199 11.82 -21.25 -4.25
C ASP A 199 11.78 -22.05 -2.92
N PRO A 200 10.81 -21.78 -2.03
CA PRO A 200 10.73 -22.50 -0.75
C PRO A 200 10.25 -23.95 -0.92
N VAL A 201 9.62 -24.30 -2.05
CA VAL A 201 9.08 -25.64 -2.33
C VAL A 201 10.18 -26.53 -2.92
N GLU A 202 10.82 -26.05 -3.99
CA GLU A 202 11.91 -26.77 -4.65
C GLU A 202 13.25 -26.60 -3.90
N ARG A 203 13.28 -25.74 -2.87
CA ARG A 203 14.48 -25.42 -2.07
C ARG A 203 15.64 -24.91 -2.92
N GLN A 204 15.32 -24.10 -3.93
CA GLN A 204 16.29 -23.63 -4.91
C GLN A 204 16.53 -22.13 -4.76
N PHE A 205 17.80 -21.74 -4.83
CA PHE A 205 18.20 -20.36 -5.04
C PHE A 205 18.59 -20.18 -6.50
N THR A 206 18.14 -19.08 -7.10
CA THR A 206 18.64 -18.61 -8.40
C THR A 206 19.30 -17.27 -8.19
N PHE A 207 20.53 -17.13 -8.67
CA PHE A 207 21.32 -15.92 -8.54
C PHE A 207 21.42 -15.23 -9.89
N TRP A 208 21.17 -13.92 -9.93
CA TRP A 208 21.40 -13.08 -11.08
C TRP A 208 22.36 -11.95 -10.70
N HIS A 209 23.31 -11.65 -11.58
CA HIS A 209 24.20 -10.50 -11.44
C HIS A 209 24.16 -9.64 -12.70
N TRP A 210 24.05 -8.33 -12.52
CA TRP A 210 23.98 -7.39 -13.63
C TRP A 210 25.35 -7.24 -14.30
N THR A 211 25.34 -7.17 -15.64
CA THR A 211 26.52 -6.91 -16.49
C THR A 211 26.15 -5.92 -17.60
N ALA A 212 27.13 -5.49 -18.41
CA ALA A 212 26.83 -4.59 -19.54
C ALA A 212 25.92 -5.26 -20.59
N GLU A 213 25.93 -6.60 -20.64
CA GLU A 213 25.16 -7.43 -21.56
C GLU A 213 23.78 -7.84 -21.03
N GLY A 214 23.42 -7.46 -19.80
CA GLY A 214 22.19 -7.88 -19.15
C GLY A 214 22.43 -8.68 -17.86
N TYR A 215 21.37 -9.26 -17.31
CA TYR A 215 21.50 -10.21 -16.21
C TYR A 215 22.14 -11.53 -16.65
N GLN A 216 23.17 -11.96 -15.93
CA GLN A 216 23.81 -13.26 -16.09
C GLN A 216 23.52 -14.14 -14.86
N ALA A 217 23.41 -15.45 -15.09
CA ALA A 217 23.21 -16.40 -14.01
C ALA A 217 24.48 -16.51 -13.16
N GLY A 218 24.32 -16.40 -11.84
CA GLY A 218 25.38 -16.62 -10.88
C GLY A 218 25.51 -18.11 -10.54
N GLU A 219 26.74 -18.62 -10.59
CA GLU A 219 27.05 -20.02 -10.28
C GLU A 219 27.60 -20.16 -8.85
N LEU A 220 27.44 -21.37 -8.30
CA LEU A 220 28.09 -21.75 -7.05
C LEU A 220 29.54 -22.13 -7.34
N ASP A 221 30.44 -21.74 -6.43
CA ASP A 221 31.81 -22.23 -6.44
C ASP A 221 31.85 -23.75 -6.16
N PRO A 222 32.98 -24.44 -6.45
CA PRO A 222 33.09 -25.89 -6.25
C PRO A 222 32.83 -26.39 -4.82
N ASP A 223 32.89 -25.51 -3.81
CA ASP A 223 32.58 -25.80 -2.42
C ASP A 223 31.11 -25.54 -2.05
N GLY A 224 30.25 -25.28 -3.05
CA GLY A 224 28.81 -25.08 -2.88
C GLY A 224 28.43 -23.72 -2.33
N CYS A 225 29.35 -22.74 -2.32
CA CYS A 225 29.07 -21.39 -1.87
C CYS A 225 28.93 -20.42 -3.05
N TYR A 226 27.96 -19.53 -2.97
CA TYR A 226 27.83 -18.37 -3.84
C TYR A 226 28.71 -17.23 -3.31
N ARG A 227 29.57 -16.67 -4.17
CA ARG A 227 30.48 -15.55 -3.84
C ARG A 227 30.41 -14.38 -4.83
N GLY A 228 29.25 -14.21 -5.49
CA GLY A 228 29.07 -13.11 -6.44
C GLY A 228 28.94 -11.72 -5.80
N ILE A 229 28.77 -11.61 -4.49
CA ILE A 229 28.70 -10.34 -3.75
C ILE A 229 30.04 -10.11 -3.02
N PRO A 230 30.73 -8.98 -3.24
CA PRO A 230 31.99 -8.71 -2.56
C PRO A 230 31.88 -8.79 -1.03
N ASN A 231 32.84 -9.48 -0.40
CA ASN A 231 32.94 -9.65 1.06
C ASN A 231 31.78 -10.41 1.73
N LEU A 232 30.90 -11.05 0.95
CA LEU A 232 29.79 -11.86 1.43
C LEU A 232 29.79 -13.22 0.70
N SER A 233 29.72 -14.31 1.45
CA SER A 233 29.49 -15.64 0.87
C SER A 233 28.26 -16.29 1.46
N PHE A 234 27.59 -17.11 0.64
CA PHE A 234 26.34 -17.76 1.00
C PHE A 234 26.36 -19.24 0.60
N SER A 235 25.98 -20.14 1.50
CA SER A 235 25.80 -21.57 1.20
C SER A 235 24.32 -21.95 1.27
N PRO A 236 23.67 -22.27 0.11
CA PRO A 236 22.29 -22.77 0.08
C PRO A 236 22.09 -24.05 0.89
N ASP A 237 23.03 -25.00 0.82
CA ASP A 237 22.93 -26.28 1.52
C ASP A 237 22.94 -26.09 3.04
N ILE A 238 23.84 -25.23 3.55
CA ILE A 238 23.88 -24.90 4.97
C ILE A 238 22.61 -24.15 5.37
N PHE A 239 22.10 -23.25 4.53
CA PHE A 239 20.85 -22.54 4.80
C PHE A 239 19.69 -23.50 5.05
N TRP A 240 19.42 -24.42 4.12
CA TRP A 240 18.32 -25.37 4.24
C TRP A 240 18.52 -26.35 5.39
N LEU A 241 19.76 -26.83 5.60
CA LEU A 241 20.08 -27.69 6.74
C LEU A 241 19.75 -27.01 8.07
N ARG A 242 20.11 -25.74 8.24
CA ARG A 242 19.88 -24.99 9.49
C ARG A 242 18.42 -24.60 9.67
N TYR A 243 17.74 -24.28 8.58
CA TYR A 243 16.30 -24.02 8.55
C TYR A 243 15.51 -25.24 9.04
N ASP A 244 15.81 -26.43 8.49
CA ASP A 244 15.16 -27.69 8.91
C ASP A 244 15.44 -28.05 10.37
N GLN A 245 16.66 -27.79 10.84
CA GLN A 245 17.04 -27.98 12.25
C GLN A 245 16.44 -26.94 13.19
N LYS A 246 15.78 -25.90 12.67
CA LYS A 246 15.21 -24.77 13.43
C LYS A 246 16.24 -24.08 14.34
N VAL A 247 17.51 -24.07 13.90
CA VAL A 247 18.59 -23.41 14.65
C VAL A 247 18.50 -21.90 14.41
N SER A 248 18.43 -21.12 15.48
CA SER A 248 18.43 -19.65 15.40
C SER A 248 19.64 -19.16 14.59
N PRO A 249 19.46 -18.27 13.59
CA PRO A 249 20.56 -17.70 12.81
C PRO A 249 21.65 -17.02 13.64
N TYR A 250 21.30 -16.55 14.85
CA TYR A 250 22.23 -15.86 15.76
C TYR A 250 23.13 -16.80 16.57
N GLU A 251 22.81 -18.10 16.62
CA GLU A 251 23.51 -19.10 17.45
C GLU A 251 24.30 -20.12 16.61
N GLN A 252 24.35 -19.93 15.29
CA GLN A 252 24.97 -20.88 14.38
C GLN A 252 26.50 -20.87 14.48
N LYS A 253 27.07 -22.03 14.80
CA LYS A 253 28.53 -22.25 14.73
C LYS A 253 29.06 -22.29 13.29
N LEU A 254 28.23 -22.78 12.36
CA LEU A 254 28.50 -22.78 10.93
C LEU A 254 27.34 -22.05 10.25
N PRO A 255 27.48 -20.73 10.01
CA PRO A 255 26.43 -19.90 9.48
C PRO A 255 26.29 -20.07 7.96
N ALA A 256 25.07 -19.96 7.44
CA ALA A 256 24.82 -20.00 6.00
C ALA A 256 25.42 -18.79 5.26
N PHE A 257 25.54 -17.64 5.93
CA PHE A 257 26.26 -16.48 5.44
C PHE A 257 27.53 -16.25 6.24
N THR A 258 28.63 -15.95 5.55
CA THR A 258 29.84 -15.41 6.16
C THR A 258 30.23 -14.10 5.48
N SER A 259 30.88 -13.22 6.23
CA SER A 259 31.26 -11.89 5.78
C SER A 259 32.68 -11.56 6.23
N ILE A 260 33.39 -10.78 5.43
CA ILE A 260 34.69 -10.21 5.80
C ILE A 260 34.45 -8.83 6.40
N GLU A 261 34.91 -8.63 7.65
CA GLU A 261 34.80 -7.34 8.34
C GLU A 261 35.45 -6.21 7.54
N GLN A 262 34.70 -5.14 7.32
CA GLN A 262 35.14 -3.92 6.66
C GLN A 262 35.29 -2.79 7.69
N PRO A 263 36.19 -1.81 7.47
CA PRO A 263 36.22 -0.60 8.28
C PRO A 263 34.85 0.07 8.32
N ARG A 264 34.38 0.44 9.52
CA ARG A 264 33.13 1.18 9.66
C ARG A 264 33.22 2.51 8.92
N ARG A 265 32.31 2.72 7.97
CA ARG A 265 32.06 4.04 7.39
C ARG A 265 31.07 4.79 8.26
N TRP A 266 31.41 6.02 8.62
CA TRP A 266 30.50 6.89 9.36
C TRP A 266 29.33 7.26 8.46
N CYS A 267 28.11 7.02 8.94
CA CYS A 267 26.90 7.49 8.29
C CYS A 267 26.48 8.80 8.98
N LEU A 268 26.08 9.80 8.20
CA LEU A 268 25.42 10.97 8.74
C LEU A 268 23.98 10.55 9.10
N GLU A 269 23.60 10.71 10.36
CA GLU A 269 22.20 10.66 10.77
C GLU A 269 21.57 12.00 10.41
N ARG A 270 20.45 11.97 9.67
CA ARG A 270 19.73 13.19 9.26
C ARG A 270 18.87 13.73 10.40
N GLU A 271 18.71 15.06 10.41
CA GLU A 271 17.65 15.73 11.14
C GLU A 271 16.35 15.68 10.29
N PRO A 272 15.22 15.18 10.83
CA PRO A 272 13.96 15.13 10.10
C PRO A 272 13.44 16.55 9.79
N GLY A 273 13.01 16.84 8.56
CA GLY A 273 12.28 18.11 8.35
C GLY A 273 11.91 18.59 6.93
N THR A 274 12.42 18.01 5.84
CA THR A 274 12.15 18.55 4.48
C THR A 274 11.90 17.52 3.37
N GLU A 275 11.76 16.25 3.72
CA GLU A 275 11.72 15.14 2.75
C GLU A 275 10.30 14.79 2.29
N LEU A 276 10.22 14.24 1.07
CA LEU A 276 9.03 13.56 0.57
C LEU A 276 8.70 12.40 1.51
N SER A 277 7.59 12.55 2.23
CA SER A 277 7.15 11.67 3.31
C SER A 277 5.62 11.55 3.32
N TYR A 278 5.06 10.71 4.19
CA TYR A 278 3.62 10.49 4.24
C TYR A 278 2.90 11.82 4.55
N GLY A 279 1.95 12.20 3.69
CA GLY A 279 1.24 13.48 3.77
C GLY A 279 2.01 14.73 3.30
N SER A 280 3.22 14.58 2.74
CA SER A 280 4.02 15.71 2.23
C SER A 280 3.41 16.42 1.01
N VAL A 281 2.65 15.69 0.18
CA VAL A 281 1.87 16.22 -0.94
C VAL A 281 0.40 16.26 -0.54
N ARG A 282 -0.27 17.39 -0.82
CA ARG A 282 -1.71 17.54 -0.58
C ARG A 282 -2.48 16.41 -1.26
N PHE A 283 -3.32 15.73 -0.48
CA PHE A 283 -4.15 14.64 -0.99
C PHE A 283 -5.33 15.18 -1.81
N VAL A 284 -5.15 15.29 -3.13
CA VAL A 284 -6.15 15.73 -4.11
C VAL A 284 -6.12 14.77 -5.30
N PRO A 285 -6.77 13.60 -5.18
CA PRO A 285 -6.71 12.60 -6.22
C PRO A 285 -7.56 12.97 -7.44
N GLU A 286 -7.05 12.64 -8.62
CA GLU A 286 -7.75 12.78 -9.90
C GLU A 286 -8.14 11.40 -10.42
N VAL A 287 -9.41 11.04 -10.25
CA VAL A 287 -9.96 9.76 -10.72
C VAL A 287 -10.68 9.99 -12.05
N GLY A 288 -10.20 9.35 -13.10
CA GLY A 288 -10.81 9.39 -14.43
C GLY A 288 -11.71 8.19 -14.74
N LEU A 289 -12.44 8.26 -15.85
CA LEU A 289 -13.25 7.13 -16.35
C LEU A 289 -12.39 5.89 -16.60
N GLY A 290 -11.19 6.08 -17.18
CA GLY A 290 -10.15 5.07 -17.28
C GLY A 290 -8.99 5.32 -16.31
N PRO A 291 -7.97 4.43 -16.30
CA PRO A 291 -6.76 4.59 -15.50
C PRO A 291 -6.06 5.93 -15.74
N THR A 292 -5.60 6.56 -14.66
CA THR A 292 -4.73 7.75 -14.69
C THR A 292 -3.41 7.44 -13.98
N PRO A 293 -2.25 7.92 -14.50
CA PRO A 293 -0.96 7.58 -13.93
C PRO A 293 -0.74 8.28 -12.58
N ILE A 294 -0.32 7.50 -11.59
CA ILE A 294 0.11 7.97 -10.27
C ILE A 294 1.60 8.31 -10.33
N SER A 295 1.96 9.53 -9.97
CA SER A 295 3.37 9.92 -9.83
C SER A 295 4.02 9.29 -8.61
N LEU A 296 5.36 9.23 -8.60
CA LEU A 296 6.12 8.73 -7.47
C LEU A 296 5.84 9.57 -6.21
N GLU A 297 5.78 10.89 -6.34
CA GLU A 297 5.52 11.82 -5.24
C GLU A 297 4.14 11.59 -4.62
N GLN A 298 3.13 11.37 -5.47
CA GLN A 298 1.79 11.02 -5.01
C GLN A 298 1.79 9.65 -4.32
N PHE A 299 2.45 8.64 -4.87
CA PHE A 299 2.52 7.33 -4.24
C PHE A 299 3.21 7.41 -2.87
N VAL A 300 4.40 8.00 -2.79
CA VAL A 300 5.15 8.12 -1.53
C VAL A 300 4.36 8.93 -0.51
N SER A 301 3.68 9.99 -0.92
CA SER A 301 2.93 10.83 0.01
C SER A 301 1.57 10.24 0.42
N TRP A 302 0.91 9.48 -0.44
CA TRP A 302 -0.48 9.06 -0.22
C TRP A 302 -0.59 7.60 0.19
N CYS A 303 0.33 6.74 -0.26
CA CYS A 303 0.32 5.33 0.10
C CYS A 303 0.58 5.18 1.59
N PRO A 304 -0.32 4.53 2.34
CA PRO A 304 -0.09 4.26 3.75
C PRO A 304 1.06 3.27 3.94
N GLU A 305 1.65 3.29 5.12
CA GLU A 305 2.53 2.20 5.56
C GLU A 305 1.76 0.87 5.49
N THR A 306 2.41 -0.13 4.90
CA THR A 306 1.90 -1.49 4.62
C THR A 306 1.51 -2.21 5.91
N LYS A 307 0.30 -1.96 6.40
CA LYS A 307 -0.41 -2.77 7.40
C LYS A 307 -1.87 -2.91 6.97
N LEU A 308 -2.22 -4.13 6.54
CA LEU A 308 -3.63 -4.52 6.43
C LEU A 308 -4.10 -5.02 7.80
N GLU A 309 -4.97 -4.26 8.45
CA GLU A 309 -5.44 -4.47 9.80
C GLU A 309 -6.86 -5.07 9.80
N GLY A 310 -6.91 -6.39 9.62
CA GLY A 310 -8.03 -7.22 10.10
C GLY A 310 -9.30 -7.32 9.22
N PRO A 311 -10.07 -8.42 9.39
CA PRO A 311 -11.44 -8.58 8.89
C PRO A 311 -12.48 -7.90 9.79
N PRO A 312 -13.72 -7.62 9.33
CA PRO A 312 -14.33 -8.12 8.09
C PRO A 312 -14.04 -7.28 6.83
N PHE A 313 -13.40 -6.12 6.94
CA PHE A 313 -13.14 -5.21 5.83
C PHE A 313 -11.69 -4.75 5.84
N PRO A 314 -11.02 -4.60 4.69
CA PRO A 314 -9.63 -4.19 4.66
C PRO A 314 -9.48 -2.79 5.29
N LEU A 315 -8.79 -2.72 6.42
CA LEU A 315 -8.26 -1.49 6.98
C LEU A 315 -6.80 -1.39 6.55
N VAL A 316 -6.42 -0.34 5.82
CA VAL A 316 -5.06 -0.15 5.34
C VAL A 316 -4.46 1.06 6.05
N GLY A 317 -3.58 0.86 7.04
CA GLY A 317 -2.98 1.98 7.78
C GLY A 317 -4.00 2.92 8.43
N GLY A 318 -5.06 2.37 9.01
CA GLY A 318 -6.17 3.14 9.60
C GLY A 318 -7.16 3.72 8.58
N GLU A 319 -8.05 4.60 9.04
CA GLU A 319 -9.12 5.18 8.20
C GLU A 319 -8.55 6.09 7.09
N THR A 320 -7.59 6.97 7.42
CA THR A 320 -6.93 7.84 6.45
C THR A 320 -6.14 7.04 5.41
N GLY A 321 -5.41 6.01 5.83
CA GLY A 321 -4.69 5.14 4.90
C GLY A 321 -5.65 4.37 3.99
N THR A 322 -6.80 3.93 4.51
CA THR A 322 -7.83 3.23 3.72
C THR A 322 -8.47 4.15 2.71
N ARG A 323 -8.80 5.39 3.10
CA ARG A 323 -9.24 6.45 2.19
C ARG A 323 -8.25 6.63 1.04
N ASN A 324 -6.98 6.80 1.36
CA ASN A 324 -5.95 7.02 0.36
C ASN A 324 -5.75 5.80 -0.55
N ALA A 325 -5.75 4.59 0.01
CA ALA A 325 -5.66 3.35 -0.75
C ALA A 325 -6.83 3.17 -1.71
N ILE A 326 -8.08 3.41 -1.27
CA ILE A 326 -9.26 3.40 -2.16
C ILE A 326 -9.05 4.35 -3.32
N SER A 327 -8.57 5.57 -3.05
CA SER A 327 -8.30 6.53 -4.11
C SER A 327 -7.22 6.05 -5.09
N LEU A 328 -6.09 5.53 -4.61
CA LEU A 328 -5.02 5.01 -5.47
C LEU A 328 -5.51 3.84 -6.34
N LEU A 329 -6.36 2.98 -5.79
CA LEU A 329 -6.99 1.88 -6.52
C LEU A 329 -7.95 2.39 -7.59
N LEU A 330 -8.77 3.41 -7.29
CA LEU A 330 -9.66 4.06 -8.25
C LEU A 330 -8.88 4.72 -9.39
N THR A 331 -7.82 5.46 -9.07
CA THR A 331 -6.91 6.09 -10.04
C THR A 331 -6.26 5.02 -10.95
N THR A 332 -5.87 3.87 -10.39
CA THR A 332 -5.27 2.76 -11.13
C THR A 332 -6.24 2.03 -12.06
N LEU A 333 -7.47 1.80 -11.61
CA LEU A 333 -8.44 0.98 -12.36
C LEU A 333 -9.35 1.83 -13.26
N GLY A 334 -9.58 3.08 -12.89
CA GLY A 334 -10.61 3.94 -13.47
C GLY A 334 -12.02 3.60 -12.98
N LEU A 335 -12.95 4.54 -13.17
CA LEU A 335 -14.34 4.37 -12.76
C LEU A 335 -15.06 3.27 -13.56
N VAL A 336 -14.78 3.13 -14.86
CA VAL A 336 -15.45 2.14 -15.74
C VAL A 336 -15.17 0.71 -15.29
N GLU A 337 -13.94 0.42 -14.85
CA GLU A 337 -13.63 -0.89 -14.29
C GLU A 337 -14.21 -1.04 -12.88
N THR A 338 -14.13 0.02 -12.07
CA THR A 338 -14.62 0.03 -10.69
C THR A 338 -16.10 -0.31 -10.61
N VAL A 339 -16.94 0.22 -11.50
CA VAL A 339 -18.39 -0.04 -11.44
C VAL A 339 -18.74 -1.51 -11.70
N LYS A 340 -17.86 -2.27 -12.38
CA LYS A 340 -18.01 -3.73 -12.55
C LYS A 340 -17.68 -4.51 -11.28
N LEU A 341 -16.98 -3.88 -10.34
CA LEU A 341 -16.62 -4.47 -9.06
C LEU A 341 -17.75 -4.38 -8.04
N ALA A 342 -18.98 -3.99 -8.39
CA ALA A 342 -20.17 -4.20 -7.56
C ALA A 342 -21.42 -4.33 -8.44
N ALA A 343 -22.55 -4.75 -7.86
CA ALA A 343 -23.78 -4.90 -8.63
C ALA A 343 -24.29 -3.55 -9.15
N GLY A 344 -24.70 -3.50 -10.42
CA GLY A 344 -25.20 -2.28 -11.06
C GLY A 344 -26.35 -1.60 -10.29
N TYR A 345 -27.28 -2.38 -9.75
CA TYR A 345 -28.39 -1.81 -8.95
C TYR A 345 -27.90 -1.15 -7.65
N GLU A 346 -26.84 -1.67 -7.00
CA GLU A 346 -26.27 -1.06 -5.80
C GLU A 346 -25.63 0.29 -6.13
N TRP A 347 -24.96 0.40 -7.27
CA TRP A 347 -24.44 1.68 -7.77
C TRP A 347 -25.55 2.70 -8.01
N VAL A 348 -26.61 2.34 -8.74
CA VAL A 348 -27.75 3.23 -8.99
C VAL A 348 -28.35 3.72 -7.68
N ARG A 349 -28.55 2.83 -6.71
CA ARG A 349 -29.07 3.17 -5.39
C ARG A 349 -28.14 4.10 -4.62
N ALA A 350 -26.84 3.82 -4.62
CA ALA A 350 -25.83 4.61 -3.91
C ALA A 350 -25.67 6.01 -4.51
N LEU A 351 -25.62 6.13 -5.85
CA LEU A 351 -25.51 7.41 -6.55
C LEU A 351 -26.73 8.29 -6.32
N ARG A 352 -27.95 7.73 -6.36
CA ARG A 352 -29.18 8.47 -6.01
C ARG A 352 -29.15 8.98 -4.57
N ARG A 353 -28.72 8.13 -3.62
CA ARG A 353 -28.57 8.53 -2.22
C ARG A 353 -27.54 9.66 -2.07
N ALA A 354 -26.41 9.55 -2.75
CA ALA A 354 -25.37 10.57 -2.74
C ALA A 354 -25.87 11.91 -3.30
N ALA A 355 -26.64 11.90 -4.40
CA ALA A 355 -27.26 13.09 -4.97
C ALA A 355 -28.23 13.77 -3.98
N GLN A 356 -29.09 12.98 -3.32
CA GLN A 356 -30.01 13.49 -2.30
C GLN A 356 -29.26 14.07 -1.09
N GLN A 357 -28.21 13.40 -0.63
CA GLN A 357 -27.39 13.87 0.49
C GLN A 357 -26.66 15.17 0.16
N GLN A 358 -26.07 15.31 -1.04
CA GLN A 358 -25.44 16.56 -1.47
C GLN A 358 -26.44 17.74 -1.46
N GLN A 359 -27.69 17.49 -1.85
CA GLN A 359 -28.74 18.51 -1.80
C GLN A 359 -29.16 18.86 -0.36
N ALA A 360 -29.19 17.89 0.54
CA ALA A 360 -29.55 18.09 1.96
C ALA A 360 -28.42 18.72 2.79
N GLN A 361 -27.16 18.39 2.48
CA GLN A 361 -25.95 18.83 3.18
C GLN A 361 -25.42 20.16 2.62
N ARG A 362 -26.30 21.11 2.31
CA ARG A 362 -25.87 22.42 1.79
C ARG A 362 -24.84 23.04 2.74
N ARG A 363 -23.74 23.53 2.19
CA ARG A 363 -22.60 24.07 2.95
C ARG A 363 -23.00 25.11 4.00
N GLU A 364 -23.98 25.96 3.67
CA GLU A 364 -24.49 26.97 4.60
C GLU A 364 -25.07 26.38 5.89
N VAL A 365 -25.75 25.23 5.80
CA VAL A 365 -26.30 24.52 6.98
C VAL A 365 -25.18 24.04 7.88
N TRP A 366 -24.09 23.54 7.28
CA TRP A 366 -22.91 23.12 8.04
C TRP A 366 -22.18 24.30 8.67
N TRP A 367 -22.02 25.42 7.96
CA TRP A 367 -21.50 26.65 8.55
C TRP A 367 -22.33 27.15 9.73
N GLN A 368 -23.66 27.13 9.61
CA GLN A 368 -24.55 27.49 10.71
C GLN A 368 -24.34 26.56 11.91
N ARG A 369 -24.34 25.25 11.69
CA ARG A 369 -24.13 24.26 12.76
C ARG A 369 -22.75 24.38 13.41
N THR A 370 -21.70 24.66 12.63
CA THR A 370 -20.36 24.88 13.18
C THR A 370 -20.32 26.14 14.04
N ARG A 371 -21.00 27.22 13.64
CA ARG A 371 -21.11 28.44 14.47
C ARG A 371 -21.81 28.16 15.80
N GLU A 372 -22.89 27.37 15.78
CA GLU A 372 -23.59 26.96 17.00
C GLU A 372 -22.69 26.15 17.95
N ILE A 373 -21.93 25.20 17.40
CA ILE A 373 -20.95 24.41 18.18
C ILE A 373 -19.86 25.32 18.74
N VAL A 374 -19.27 26.19 17.93
CA VAL A 374 -18.23 27.14 18.38
C VAL A 374 -18.72 28.00 19.53
N GLU A 375 -19.96 28.50 19.44
CA GLU A 375 -20.55 29.30 20.52
C GLU A 375 -20.79 28.48 21.79
N GLN A 376 -21.29 27.25 21.64
CA GLN A 376 -21.47 26.34 22.77
C GLN A 376 -20.14 26.02 23.47
N LEU A 377 -19.07 25.80 22.70
CA LEU A 377 -17.73 25.53 23.23
C LEU A 377 -17.17 26.72 24.01
N LYS A 378 -17.33 27.93 23.47
CA LYS A 378 -16.91 29.17 24.16
C LYS A 378 -17.69 29.39 25.46
N THR A 379 -19.01 29.23 25.41
CA THR A 379 -19.90 29.52 26.56
C THR A 379 -19.83 28.46 27.65
N THR A 380 -19.75 27.18 27.28
CA THR A 380 -19.80 26.05 28.24
C THR A 380 -18.42 25.72 28.80
N HIS A 381 -17.37 25.86 27.98
CA HIS A 381 -16.02 25.42 28.34
C HIS A 381 -15.01 26.57 28.44
N GLY A 382 -15.41 27.82 28.21
CA GLY A 382 -14.53 28.98 28.37
C GLY A 382 -13.35 29.01 27.40
N ILE A 383 -13.43 28.31 26.26
CA ILE A 383 -12.35 28.24 25.28
C ILE A 383 -12.14 29.63 24.66
N GLY A 384 -10.92 30.17 24.74
CA GLY A 384 -10.62 31.54 24.32
C GLY A 384 -10.72 31.77 22.81
N GLY A 385 -10.30 30.80 21.99
CA GLY A 385 -10.58 30.87 20.56
C GLY A 385 -10.56 29.54 19.82
N ILE A 386 -11.24 29.57 18.67
CA ILE A 386 -11.54 28.40 17.86
C ILE A 386 -11.38 28.78 16.38
N GLY A 387 -10.50 28.06 15.69
CA GLY A 387 -10.27 28.14 14.25
C GLY A 387 -10.94 26.95 13.55
N ILE A 388 -11.34 27.13 12.30
CA ILE A 388 -11.99 26.08 11.51
C ILE A 388 -11.11 25.80 10.30
N ILE A 389 -10.68 24.55 10.13
CA ILE A 389 -9.95 24.07 8.95
C ILE A 389 -10.59 22.80 8.41
N GLY A 390 -10.07 22.29 7.29
CA GLY A 390 -10.56 21.05 6.66
C GLY A 390 -11.68 21.29 5.64
N SER A 391 -12.55 20.31 5.45
CA SER A 391 -13.45 20.25 4.30
C SER A 391 -14.51 21.35 4.26
N LEU A 392 -14.85 21.95 5.40
CA LEU A 392 -15.85 23.03 5.44
C LEU A 392 -15.37 24.31 4.74
N VAL A 393 -14.06 24.60 4.81
CA VAL A 393 -13.46 25.81 4.22
C VAL A 393 -13.05 25.63 2.75
N ASP A 394 -12.92 24.40 2.27
CA ASP A 394 -12.67 24.11 0.85
C ASP A 394 -13.88 24.48 -0.04
N ALA A 395 -13.70 24.55 -1.37
CA ALA A 395 -14.82 24.79 -2.29
C ALA A 395 -15.61 23.51 -2.63
N ALA A 396 -15.01 22.33 -2.46
CA ALA A 396 -15.62 21.05 -2.82
C ALA A 396 -16.85 20.71 -1.95
N PRO A 397 -17.85 19.97 -2.46
CA PRO A 397 -18.97 19.47 -1.65
C PRO A 397 -18.48 18.55 -0.53
N LEU A 398 -19.18 18.55 0.61
CA LEU A 398 -18.93 17.58 1.67
C LEU A 398 -19.35 16.17 1.21
N ASN A 399 -18.60 15.16 1.64
CA ASN A 399 -18.74 13.76 1.28
C ASN A 399 -18.37 12.85 2.46
N ARG A 400 -18.32 11.54 2.20
CA ARG A 400 -17.99 10.49 3.18
C ARG A 400 -16.70 10.73 3.96
N TRP A 401 -15.69 11.32 3.31
CA TRP A 401 -14.34 11.54 3.84
C TRP A 401 -14.11 12.96 4.32
N SER A 402 -15.15 13.79 4.34
CA SER A 402 -15.03 15.16 4.80
C SER A 402 -14.81 15.20 6.31
N GLU A 403 -13.87 16.03 6.74
CA GLU A 403 -13.60 16.29 8.14
C GLU A 403 -13.60 17.79 8.40
N ILE A 404 -14.27 18.19 9.48
CA ILE A 404 -14.31 19.58 9.93
C ILE A 404 -13.45 19.66 11.19
N HIS A 405 -12.30 20.30 11.08
CA HIS A 405 -11.33 20.39 12.15
C HIS A 405 -11.53 21.69 12.91
N LEU A 406 -11.67 21.59 14.23
CA LEU A 406 -11.71 22.73 15.15
C LEU A 406 -10.38 22.82 15.86
N ILE A 407 -9.61 23.87 15.56
CA ILE A 407 -8.35 24.17 16.24
C ILE A 407 -8.67 25.02 17.46
N LEU A 408 -8.34 24.54 18.65
CA LEU A 408 -8.66 25.22 19.90
C LEU A 408 -7.39 25.88 20.48
N TRP A 409 -7.50 27.12 20.96
CA TRP A 409 -6.45 27.76 21.74
C TRP A 409 -7.04 28.42 22.99
N ASP A 410 -6.16 28.69 23.97
CA ASP A 410 -6.55 29.16 25.30
C ASP A 410 -7.62 28.25 25.94
N VAL A 411 -7.40 26.93 25.85
CA VAL A 411 -8.27 25.91 26.45
C VAL A 411 -8.01 25.85 27.96
N PRO A 412 -9.01 26.05 28.83
CA PRO A 412 -8.83 25.94 30.28
C PRO A 412 -8.37 24.54 30.71
N GLN A 413 -7.52 24.45 31.73
CA GLN A 413 -6.88 23.19 32.15
C GLN A 413 -7.89 22.13 32.64
N GLU A 414 -9.04 22.57 33.14
CA GLU A 414 -10.15 21.75 33.60
C GLU A 414 -10.95 21.09 32.46
N VAL A 415 -10.81 21.57 31.23
CA VAL A 415 -11.55 21.04 30.07
C VAL A 415 -10.91 19.74 29.60
N LYS A 416 -11.68 18.66 29.70
CA LYS A 416 -11.29 17.35 29.17
C LYS A 416 -11.65 17.26 27.69
N LEU A 417 -10.67 17.51 26.82
CA LEU A 417 -10.86 17.51 25.34
C LEU A 417 -11.52 16.24 24.80
N TRP A 418 -11.26 15.07 25.39
CA TRP A 418 -11.91 13.82 24.99
C TRP A 418 -13.43 13.82 25.24
N GLN A 419 -13.92 14.52 26.27
CA GLN A 419 -15.36 14.67 26.53
C GLN A 419 -16.01 15.60 25.51
N VAL A 420 -15.29 16.66 25.13
CA VAL A 420 -15.72 17.58 24.08
C VAL A 420 -15.79 16.82 22.75
N HIS A 421 -14.74 16.07 22.40
CA HIS A 421 -14.75 15.26 21.18
C HIS A 421 -15.91 14.27 21.14
N ALA A 422 -16.24 13.62 22.27
CA ALA A 422 -17.35 12.67 22.35
C ALA A 422 -18.74 13.31 22.20
N SER A 423 -18.90 14.62 22.44
CA SER A 423 -20.17 15.33 22.26
C SER A 423 -20.36 15.88 20.84
N LEU A 424 -19.30 15.92 20.05
CA LEU A 424 -19.34 16.42 18.68
C LEU A 424 -19.86 15.35 17.71
N PRO A 425 -20.55 15.76 16.62
CA PRO A 425 -20.86 14.84 15.53
C PRO A 425 -19.60 14.23 14.92
N VAL A 426 -19.68 12.99 14.43
CA VAL A 426 -18.55 12.20 13.91
C VAL A 426 -17.73 12.90 12.81
N ILE A 427 -18.28 13.87 12.09
CA ILE A 427 -17.56 14.64 11.06
C ILE A 427 -16.55 15.64 11.64
N TYR A 428 -16.68 16.00 12.93
CA TYR A 428 -15.78 16.95 13.57
C TYR A 428 -14.55 16.26 14.14
N ARG A 429 -13.43 16.98 14.10
CA ARG A 429 -12.16 16.62 14.73
C ARG A 429 -11.69 17.79 15.58
N LEU A 430 -11.05 17.49 16.71
CA LEU A 430 -10.41 18.50 17.56
C LEU A 430 -8.90 18.45 17.35
N SER A 431 -8.27 19.61 17.27
CA SER A 431 -6.82 19.77 17.20
C SER A 431 -6.34 20.86 18.14
#